data_AF-A0A0C2FY58-F1
#
_entry.id   AF-A0A0C2FY58-F1
#
_cell.length_a   1.000
_cell.length_b   1.000
_cell.length_c   1.000
_cell.angle_alpha   90.00
_cell.angle_beta   90.00
_cell.angle_gamma   90.00
#
_symmetry.space_group_name_H-M   'P 1'
#
loop_
_entity.id
_entity.type
_entity.pdbx_description
1 polymer ?
#
loop_
_entity_poly.entity_id
_entity_poly.type
_entity_poly.pdbx_seq_one_letter_code
_entity_poly.pdbx_strand_id
1 'polypeptide(L)'
;MSMIAYAVGLGNVWRFPYLCFKNGGGSFLVVYAIFFCLAAVPIFIMEVTIGQYLQKGAMEMWRMCPIFKGVGIGNVVIAFMCIAYFCVIVSWAIFYMISSFNSVFPWESCNNYWNDYTCVTGKESASALVKLTQNLTRSGLKTQTSVEQFWENRVLQQTSSIDEFGGIQWELLAIMFLAWLIVYFALWKGITQARKVRGLFGENGGMFKSKHA
;
A
#
# COMPACT_ATOMS: atom_id res chain seq x y z
N MET A 1 -2.19 -5.38 -18.80
CA MET A 1 -1.15 -4.89 -17.88
C MET A 1 -1.73 -4.16 -16.67
N SER A 2 -2.66 -3.20 -16.82
CA SER A 2 -3.21 -2.44 -15.69
C SER A 2 -3.93 -3.29 -14.62
N MET A 3 -4.64 -4.36 -15.00
CA MET A 3 -5.28 -5.27 -14.02
C MET A 3 -4.27 -6.09 -13.22
N ILE A 4 -3.15 -6.48 -13.83
CA ILE A 4 -2.07 -7.22 -13.15
C ILE A 4 -1.39 -6.30 -12.14
N ALA A 5 -1.13 -5.05 -12.52
CA ALA A 5 -0.58 -4.04 -11.60
C ALA A 5 -1.52 -3.74 -10.41
N TYR A 6 -2.83 -3.81 -10.61
CA TYR A 6 -3.81 -3.69 -9.53
C TYR A 6 -3.82 -4.92 -8.61
N ALA A 7 -3.67 -6.12 -9.17
CA ALA A 7 -3.68 -7.37 -8.41
C ALA A 7 -2.39 -7.58 -7.59
N VAL A 8 -1.26 -7.05 -8.06
CA VAL A 8 0.03 -7.15 -7.36
C VAL A 8 0.27 -5.89 -6.52
N GLY A 9 -0.01 -5.99 -5.22
CA GLY A 9 0.22 -4.91 -4.25
C GLY A 9 1.34 -5.22 -3.25
N LEU A 10 1.72 -4.21 -2.45
CA LEU A 10 2.69 -4.34 -1.35
C LEU A 10 2.32 -5.44 -0.34
N GLY A 11 1.02 -5.71 -0.17
CA GLY A 11 0.55 -6.83 0.65
C GLY A 11 1.06 -8.20 0.19
N ASN A 12 1.26 -8.41 -1.12
CA ASN A 12 1.80 -9.67 -1.62
C ASN A 12 3.28 -9.84 -1.28
N VAL A 13 4.01 -8.73 -1.08
CA VAL A 13 5.45 -8.72 -0.81
C VAL A 13 5.76 -9.08 0.64
N TRP A 14 5.03 -8.50 1.61
CA TRP A 14 5.33 -8.73 3.04
C TRP A 14 4.28 -9.57 3.76
N ARG A 15 2.99 -9.39 3.46
CA ARG A 15 1.90 -9.97 4.28
C ARG A 15 1.73 -11.43 3.94
N PHE A 16 1.79 -11.78 2.65
CA PHE A 16 1.68 -13.16 2.21
C PHE A 16 2.80 -14.06 2.77
N PRO A 17 4.10 -13.72 2.65
CA PRO A 17 5.16 -14.52 3.28
C PRO A 17 5.01 -14.61 4.79
N TYR A 18 4.71 -13.49 5.47
CA TYR A 18 4.53 -13.47 6.92
C TYR A 18 3.42 -14.41 7.39
N LEU A 19 2.24 -14.38 6.74
CA LEU A 19 1.14 -15.29 7.09
C LEU A 19 1.46 -16.75 6.75
N CYS A 20 2.13 -16.99 5.62
CA CYS A 20 2.54 -18.33 5.22
C CYS A 20 3.44 -18.96 6.30
N PHE A 21 4.49 -18.26 6.73
CA PHE A 21 5.37 -18.77 7.79
C PHE A 21 4.67 -18.97 9.12
N LYS A 22 3.77 -18.05 9.52
CA LYS A 22 3.05 -18.15 10.79
C LYS A 22 2.03 -19.31 10.81
N ASN A 23 1.44 -19.66 9.67
CA ASN A 23 0.34 -20.63 9.57
C ASN A 23 0.79 -22.00 9.02
N GLY A 24 2.03 -22.41 9.29
CA GLY A 24 2.51 -23.75 8.91
C GLY A 24 3.06 -23.87 7.48
N GLY A 25 3.52 -22.76 6.89
CA GLY A 25 4.28 -22.73 5.64
C GLY A 25 3.53 -23.37 4.47
N GLY A 26 4.03 -24.51 4.01
CA GLY A 26 3.48 -25.24 2.87
C GLY A 26 2.01 -25.67 3.02
N SER A 27 1.54 -25.94 4.24
CA SER A 27 0.13 -26.30 4.47
C SER A 27 -0.82 -25.13 4.16
N PHE A 28 -0.42 -23.91 4.51
CA PHE A 28 -1.16 -22.69 4.20
C PHE A 28 -1.33 -22.49 2.68
N LEU A 29 -0.33 -22.84 1.87
CA LEU A 29 -0.39 -22.70 0.42
C LEU A 29 -1.49 -23.57 -0.21
N VAL A 30 -1.71 -24.78 0.29
CA VAL A 30 -2.76 -25.68 -0.23
C VAL A 30 -4.14 -25.09 0.03
N VAL A 31 -4.39 -24.64 1.26
CA VAL A 31 -5.67 -24.01 1.63
C VAL A 31 -5.87 -22.71 0.85
N TYR A 32 -4.81 -21.89 0.74
CA TYR A 32 -4.81 -20.66 -0.04
C TYR A 32 -5.18 -20.93 -1.51
N ALA A 33 -4.59 -21.94 -2.15
CA ALA A 33 -4.90 -22.29 -3.54
C ALA A 33 -6.36 -22.73 -3.73
N ILE A 34 -6.92 -23.50 -2.80
CA ILE A 34 -8.32 -23.95 -2.85
C ILE A 34 -9.26 -22.73 -2.77
N PHE A 35 -9.10 -21.87 -1.77
CA PHE A 35 -9.93 -20.66 -1.64
C PHE A 35 -9.72 -19.67 -2.79
N PHE A 36 -8.50 -19.57 -3.31
CA PHE A 36 -8.20 -18.75 -4.48
C PHE A 36 -9.00 -19.21 -5.71
N CYS A 37 -8.97 -20.51 -6.02
CA CYS A 37 -9.69 -21.07 -7.17
C CYS A 37 -11.21 -21.06 -6.98
N LEU A 38 -11.72 -21.34 -5.78
CA LEU A 38 -13.17 -21.47 -5.54
C LEU A 38 -13.88 -20.16 -5.21
N ALA A 39 -13.18 -19.17 -4.63
CA ALA A 39 -13.80 -17.90 -4.22
C ALA A 39 -13.20 -16.70 -4.97
N ALA A 40 -11.88 -16.53 -4.95
CA ALA A 40 -11.25 -15.32 -5.50
C ALA A 40 -11.41 -15.21 -7.03
N VAL A 41 -11.11 -16.28 -7.77
CA VAL A 41 -11.21 -16.30 -9.24
C VAL A 41 -12.65 -16.07 -9.73
N PRO A 42 -13.68 -16.77 -9.20
CA PRO A 42 -15.07 -16.53 -9.62
C PRO A 42 -15.56 -15.11 -9.32
N ILE A 43 -15.24 -14.56 -8.14
CA ILE A 43 -15.62 -13.19 -7.77
C ILE A 43 -14.95 -12.17 -8.71
N PHE A 44 -13.67 -12.36 -8.99
CA PHE A 44 -12.93 -11.49 -9.91
C PHE A 44 -13.50 -11.54 -11.34
N ILE A 45 -13.79 -12.74 -11.87
CA ILE A 45 -14.40 -12.90 -13.20
C ILE A 45 -15.80 -12.26 -13.23
N MET A 46 -16.61 -12.44 -12.18
CA MET A 46 -17.93 -11.82 -12.08
C MET A 46 -17.82 -10.28 -12.11
N GLU A 47 -16.91 -9.69 -11.34
CA GLU A 47 -16.72 -8.23 -11.32
C GLU A 47 -16.28 -7.70 -12.69
N VAL A 48 -15.31 -8.37 -13.33
CA VAL A 48 -14.81 -7.98 -14.65
C VAL A 48 -15.90 -8.12 -15.71
N THR A 49 -16.65 -9.22 -15.73
CA THR A 49 -17.71 -9.45 -16.72
C THR A 49 -18.85 -8.44 -16.59
N ILE A 50 -19.31 -8.14 -15.37
CA ILE A 50 -20.32 -7.11 -15.13
C ILE A 50 -19.81 -5.73 -15.55
N GLY A 51 -18.57 -5.39 -15.22
CA GLY A 51 -17.94 -4.11 -15.60
C GLY A 51 -17.81 -3.95 -17.11
N GLN A 52 -17.43 -5.01 -17.84
CA GLN A 52 -17.35 -4.99 -19.30
C GLN A 52 -18.74 -4.93 -19.97
N TYR A 53 -19.74 -5.61 -19.41
CA TYR A 53 -21.10 -5.65 -19.97
C TYR A 53 -21.82 -4.30 -19.82
N LEU A 54 -21.79 -3.70 -18.63
CA LEU A 54 -22.51 -2.46 -18.37
C LEU A 54 -21.77 -1.22 -18.85
N GLN A 55 -20.43 -1.27 -18.88
CA GLN A 55 -19.57 -0.13 -19.24
C GLN A 55 -19.87 1.16 -18.43
N LYS A 56 -20.42 1.00 -17.23
CA LYS A 56 -20.72 2.09 -16.29
C LYS A 56 -19.75 2.07 -15.12
N GLY A 57 -19.67 3.19 -14.39
CA GLY A 57 -18.85 3.28 -13.19
C GLY A 57 -19.37 2.40 -12.05
N ALA A 58 -18.52 2.12 -11.06
CA ALA A 58 -18.84 1.23 -9.93
C ALA A 58 -20.09 1.64 -9.13
N MET A 59 -20.41 2.93 -9.03
CA MET A 59 -21.65 3.40 -8.40
C MET A 59 -22.89 3.15 -9.26
N GLU A 60 -22.78 3.37 -10.57
CA GLU A 60 -23.92 3.25 -11.49
C GLU A 60 -24.26 1.81 -11.85
N MET A 61 -23.31 0.88 -11.69
CA MET A 61 -23.50 -0.56 -11.87
C MET A 61 -24.70 -1.09 -11.06
N TRP A 62 -24.86 -0.61 -9.83
CA TRP A 62 -25.92 -1.05 -8.91
C TRP A 62 -27.31 -0.50 -9.24
N ARG A 63 -27.46 0.29 -10.32
CA ARG A 63 -28.80 0.67 -10.83
C ARG A 63 -29.61 -0.52 -11.34
N MET A 64 -28.97 -1.66 -11.65
CA MET A 64 -29.67 -2.91 -11.99
C MET A 64 -30.46 -3.48 -10.82
N CYS A 65 -29.96 -3.33 -9.58
CA CYS A 65 -30.60 -3.86 -8.38
C CYS A 65 -30.53 -2.80 -7.26
N PRO A 66 -31.58 -1.96 -7.10
CA PRO A 66 -31.53 -0.78 -6.24
C PRO A 66 -31.34 -1.11 -4.76
N ILE A 67 -31.64 -2.34 -4.31
CA ILE A 67 -31.38 -2.80 -2.94
C ILE A 67 -29.89 -2.77 -2.59
N PHE A 68 -29.00 -2.95 -3.58
CA PHE A 68 -27.54 -2.95 -3.41
C PHE A 68 -26.89 -1.60 -3.74
N LYS A 69 -27.67 -0.51 -3.87
CA LYS A 69 -27.12 0.82 -4.15
C LYS A 69 -26.11 1.28 -3.10
N GLY A 70 -26.28 0.85 -1.84
CA GLY A 70 -25.33 1.11 -0.75
C GLY A 70 -23.94 0.50 -0.96
N VAL A 71 -23.84 -0.62 -1.68
CA VAL A 71 -22.56 -1.28 -1.98
C VAL A 71 -21.67 -0.39 -2.84
N GLY A 72 -22.25 0.31 -3.82
CA GLY A 72 -21.52 1.26 -4.66
C GLY A 72 -20.95 2.44 -3.89
N ILE A 73 -21.74 3.03 -2.97
CA ILE A 73 -21.29 4.14 -2.12
C ILE A 73 -20.23 3.64 -1.13
N GLY A 74 -20.44 2.48 -0.51
CA GLY A 74 -19.48 1.84 0.38
C GLY A 74 -18.12 1.60 -0.30
N ASN A 75 -18.12 1.14 -1.56
CA ASN A 75 -16.88 0.95 -2.31
C ASN A 75 -16.11 2.26 -2.50
N VAL A 76 -16.80 3.39 -2.75
CA VAL A 76 -16.14 4.70 -2.89
C VAL A 76 -15.54 5.16 -1.55
N VAL A 77 -16.26 4.96 -0.44
CA VAL A 77 -15.77 5.32 0.90
C VAL A 77 -14.55 4.48 1.27
N ILE A 78 -14.59 3.16 1.06
CA ILE A 78 -13.46 2.27 1.31
C ILE A 78 -12.28 2.65 0.42
N ALA A 79 -12.52 2.93 -0.86
CA ALA A 79 -11.47 3.36 -1.78
C ALA A 79 -10.78 4.65 -1.30
N PHE A 80 -11.54 5.64 -0.81
CA PHE A 80 -10.98 6.86 -0.24
C PHE A 80 -10.08 6.59 0.98
N MET A 81 -10.53 5.75 1.91
CA MET A 81 -9.74 5.36 3.09
C MET A 81 -8.47 4.60 2.70
N CYS A 82 -8.57 3.67 1.75
CA CYS A 82 -7.42 2.95 1.22
C CYS A 82 -6.41 3.90 0.55
N ILE A 83 -6.88 4.84 -0.28
CA ILE A 83 -5.99 5.82 -0.93
C ILE A 83 -5.24 6.64 0.13
N ALA A 84 -5.94 7.16 1.14
CA ALA A 84 -5.31 7.93 2.22
C ALA A 84 -4.20 7.15 2.93
N TYR A 85 -4.46 5.87 3.25
CA TYR A 85 -3.47 4.98 3.87
C TYR A 85 -2.28 4.67 2.95
N PHE A 86 -2.53 4.30 1.68
CA PHE A 86 -1.46 3.94 0.76
C PHE A 86 -0.60 5.13 0.35
N CYS A 87 -1.14 6.36 0.32
CA CYS A 87 -0.35 7.57 0.07
C CYS A 87 0.76 7.75 1.10
N VAL A 88 0.50 7.46 2.38
CA VAL A 88 1.50 7.53 3.45
C VAL A 88 2.58 6.46 3.28
N ILE A 89 2.20 5.23 2.90
CA ILE A 89 3.20 4.17 2.66
C ILE A 89 4.11 4.52 1.49
N VAL A 90 3.54 5.08 0.42
CA VAL A 90 4.32 5.51 -0.75
C VAL A 90 5.29 6.63 -0.39
N SER A 91 4.90 7.57 0.49
CA SER A 91 5.81 8.64 0.92
C SER A 91 6.99 8.08 1.72
N TRP A 92 6.78 7.09 2.59
CA TRP A 92 7.87 6.36 3.25
C TRP A 92 8.79 5.69 2.24
N ALA A 93 8.25 4.97 1.26
CA ALA A 93 9.06 4.29 0.25
C ALA A 93 9.94 5.27 -0.56
N ILE A 94 9.38 6.42 -0.96
CA ILE A 94 10.14 7.46 -1.68
C ILE A 94 11.20 8.09 -0.75
N PHE A 95 10.88 8.33 0.52
CA PHE A 95 11.84 8.86 1.49
C PHE A 95 13.04 7.91 1.68
N TYR A 96 12.79 6.61 1.82
CA TYR A 96 13.85 5.59 1.90
C TYR A 96 14.64 5.49 0.59
N MET A 97 13.98 5.60 -0.56
CA MET A 97 14.63 5.61 -1.87
C MET A 97 15.59 6.80 -2.00
N ILE A 98 15.15 8.01 -1.64
CA ILE A 98 16.01 9.21 -1.66
C ILE A 98 17.17 9.06 -0.68
N SER A 99 16.90 8.56 0.53
CA SER A 99 17.92 8.35 1.56
C SER A 99 18.98 7.31 1.17
N SER A 100 18.64 6.39 0.26
CA SER A 100 19.54 5.36 -0.25
C SER A 100 20.60 5.89 -1.23
N PHE A 101 20.48 7.14 -1.71
CA PHE A 101 21.52 7.77 -2.53
C PHE A 101 22.70 8.33 -1.71
N ASN A 102 22.61 8.32 -0.38
CA ASN A 102 23.75 8.71 0.47
C ASN A 102 24.86 7.64 0.42
N SER A 103 26.12 8.07 0.57
CA SER A 103 27.28 7.16 0.54
C SER A 103 27.32 6.18 1.70
N VAL A 104 26.79 6.57 2.85
CA VAL A 104 26.57 5.73 4.04
C VAL A 104 25.08 5.77 4.34
N PHE A 105 24.47 4.61 4.55
CA PHE A 105 23.03 4.57 4.84
C PHE A 105 22.75 5.17 6.21
N PRO A 106 21.71 6.01 6.37
CA PRO A 106 21.45 6.68 7.64
C PRO A 106 21.07 5.69 8.76
N TRP A 107 20.54 4.51 8.42
CA TRP A 107 20.25 3.42 9.35
C TRP A 107 21.40 2.43 9.55
N GLU A 108 22.58 2.66 8.93
CA GLU A 108 23.74 1.77 9.08
C GLU A 108 24.46 1.97 10.41
N SER A 109 24.41 3.16 11.01
CA SER A 109 25.18 3.47 12.21
C SER A 109 24.33 4.03 13.35
N CYS A 110 24.80 3.81 14.58
CA CYS A 110 24.22 4.39 15.77
C CYS A 110 24.69 5.85 16.05
N ASN A 111 25.50 6.45 15.19
CA ASN A 111 26.07 7.79 15.40
C ASN A 111 25.26 8.90 14.73
N ASN A 112 23.97 9.03 15.08
CA ASN A 112 23.07 10.05 14.54
C ASN A 112 22.31 10.74 15.66
N TYR A 113 21.78 11.94 15.39
CA TYR A 113 21.09 12.76 16.40
C TYR A 113 19.76 12.18 16.91
N TRP A 114 19.21 11.18 16.23
CA TRP A 114 17.95 10.51 16.59
C TRP A 114 18.16 9.19 17.33
N ASN A 115 19.40 8.75 17.50
CA ASN A 115 19.72 7.48 18.13
C ASN A 115 19.91 7.65 19.64
N ASP A 116 19.44 6.67 20.40
CA ASP A 116 19.59 6.60 21.84
C ASP A 116 20.72 5.64 22.26
N TYR A 117 21.04 5.63 23.56
CA TYR A 117 22.03 4.74 24.16
C TYR A 117 21.66 3.24 24.10
N THR A 118 20.44 2.91 23.68
CA THR A 118 19.94 1.54 23.46
C THR A 118 20.23 1.01 22.05
N CYS A 119 20.78 1.84 21.16
CA CYS A 119 21.05 1.50 19.76
C CYS A 119 22.17 0.46 19.61
N VAL A 120 21.93 -0.55 18.75
CA VAL A 120 22.95 -1.53 18.34
C VAL A 120 22.99 -1.70 16.82
N THR A 121 24.19 -1.76 16.25
CA THR A 121 24.40 -1.90 14.80
C THR A 121 24.44 -3.38 14.35
N GLY A 122 24.52 -4.32 15.29
CA GLY A 122 24.73 -5.75 14.99
C GLY A 122 26.16 -6.11 14.56
N LYS A 123 27.05 -5.11 14.41
CA LYS A 123 28.50 -5.28 14.16
C LYS A 123 29.33 -5.34 15.46
N GLU A 124 28.67 -5.26 16.62
CA GLU A 124 29.32 -5.26 17.94
C GLU A 124 29.90 -6.64 18.29
N SER A 125 30.98 -6.67 19.08
CA SER A 125 31.52 -7.93 19.60
C SER A 125 30.55 -8.58 20.60
N ALA A 126 30.46 -9.92 20.59
CA ALA A 126 29.52 -10.66 21.44
C ALA A 126 29.68 -10.32 22.95
N SER A 127 30.91 -10.12 23.41
CA SER A 127 31.19 -9.75 24.81
C SER A 127 30.76 -8.31 25.15
N ALA A 128 30.86 -7.37 24.21
CA ALA A 128 30.34 -6.02 24.37
C ALA A 128 28.80 -6.00 24.38
N LEU A 129 28.18 -6.77 23.49
CA LEU A 129 26.72 -6.89 23.42
C LEU A 129 26.13 -7.47 24.71
N VAL A 130 26.73 -8.52 25.27
CA VAL A 130 26.27 -9.10 26.55
C VAL A 130 26.36 -8.10 27.69
N LYS A 131 27.45 -7.33 27.78
CA LYS A 131 27.61 -6.28 28.80
C LYS A 131 26.57 -5.17 28.65
N LEU A 132 26.33 -4.73 27.41
CA LEU A 132 25.33 -3.72 27.10
C LEU A 132 23.93 -4.21 27.48
N THR A 133 23.55 -5.41 27.04
CA THR A 133 22.25 -6.01 27.33
C THR A 133 22.05 -6.20 28.83
N GLN A 134 23.06 -6.64 29.58
CA GLN A 134 22.97 -6.80 31.04
C GLN A 134 22.79 -5.45 31.76
N ASN A 135 23.53 -4.41 31.36
CA ASN A 135 23.38 -3.07 31.93
C ASN A 135 21.99 -2.49 31.62
N LEU A 136 21.49 -2.65 30.39
CA LEU A 136 20.17 -2.14 29.99
C LEU A 136 19.03 -2.93 30.64
N THR A 137 19.15 -4.25 30.76
CA THR A 137 18.16 -5.11 31.43
C THR A 137 18.03 -4.73 32.90
N ARG A 138 19.13 -4.35 33.58
CA ARG A 138 19.09 -3.83 34.96
C ARG A 138 18.29 -2.54 35.08
N SER A 139 18.31 -1.71 34.04
CA SER A 139 17.52 -0.48 33.96
C SER A 139 16.11 -0.69 33.39
N GLY A 140 15.73 -1.93 33.04
CA GLY A 140 14.44 -2.25 32.42
C GLY A 140 14.33 -1.87 30.94
N LEU A 141 15.41 -1.47 30.28
CA LEU A 141 15.44 -1.12 28.86
C LEU A 141 15.86 -2.30 27.99
N LYS A 142 15.35 -2.34 26.75
CA LYS A 142 15.75 -3.31 25.73
C LYS A 142 16.64 -2.67 24.68
N THR A 143 17.58 -3.44 24.14
CA THR A 143 18.38 -3.04 22.98
C THR A 143 17.50 -2.94 21.75
N GLN A 144 17.70 -1.91 20.93
CA GLN A 144 17.03 -1.72 19.65
C GLN A 144 18.07 -1.59 18.54
N THR A 145 17.74 -2.07 17.35
CA THR A 145 18.65 -1.97 16.21
C THR A 145 18.68 -0.55 15.64
N SER A 146 19.79 -0.18 14.99
CA SER A 146 19.92 1.11 14.29
C SER A 146 18.83 1.34 13.23
N VAL A 147 18.31 0.26 12.63
CA VAL A 147 17.22 0.30 11.66
C VAL A 147 15.87 0.57 12.32
N GLU A 148 15.60 -0.07 13.46
CA GLU A 148 14.37 0.18 14.24
C GLU A 148 14.33 1.61 14.75
N GLN A 149 15.43 2.13 15.32
CA GLN A 149 15.48 3.52 15.79
C GLN A 149 15.37 4.54 14.66
N PHE A 150 15.96 4.25 13.49
CA PHE A 150 15.76 5.10 12.33
C PHE A 150 14.27 5.16 11.93
N TRP A 151 13.57 4.03 11.96
CA TRP A 151 12.14 3.99 11.64
C TRP A 151 11.28 4.71 12.71
N GLU A 152 11.47 4.40 13.99
CA GLU A 152 10.64 4.92 15.09
C GLU A 152 10.93 6.39 15.40
N ASN A 153 12.21 6.77 15.56
CA ASN A 153 12.60 8.10 16.02
C ASN A 153 12.76 9.11 14.88
N ARG A 154 13.29 8.68 13.72
CA ARG A 154 13.56 9.58 12.60
C ARG A 154 12.41 9.64 11.60
N VAL A 155 11.94 8.51 11.07
CA VAL A 155 10.93 8.48 9.99
C VAL A 155 9.51 8.67 10.51
N LEU A 156 9.15 8.03 11.62
CA LEU A 156 7.81 8.16 12.21
C LEU A 156 7.72 9.30 13.22
N GLN A 157 8.79 9.58 13.99
CA GLN A 157 8.72 10.43 15.19
C GLN A 157 7.59 9.96 16.11
N GLN A 158 7.64 8.67 16.46
CA GLN A 158 6.59 8.02 17.23
C GLN A 158 6.45 8.64 18.63
N THR A 159 5.24 9.00 19.00
CA THR A 159 4.89 9.48 20.35
C THR A 159 4.66 8.32 21.32
N SER A 160 4.72 8.62 22.62
CA SER A 160 4.55 7.64 23.69
C SER A 160 3.10 7.14 23.86
N SER A 161 2.11 7.88 23.38
CA SER A 161 0.69 7.57 23.58
C SER A 161 -0.18 8.04 22.41
N ILE A 162 -1.30 7.34 22.19
CA ILE A 162 -2.23 7.61 21.08
C ILE A 162 -2.93 8.96 21.22
N ASP A 163 -3.07 9.45 22.45
CA ASP A 163 -3.68 10.74 22.75
C ASP A 163 -2.79 11.93 22.34
N GLU A 164 -1.48 11.68 22.18
CA GLU A 164 -0.49 12.66 21.75
C GLU A 164 -0.19 12.46 20.27
N PHE A 165 -0.86 13.22 19.41
CA PHE A 165 -0.70 13.12 17.95
C PHE A 165 0.68 13.59 17.42
N GLY A 166 1.54 14.13 18.29
CA GLY A 166 2.88 14.56 17.92
C GLY A 166 2.91 15.74 16.94
N GLY A 167 4.04 15.91 16.26
CA GLY A 167 4.24 16.93 15.23
C GLY A 167 4.08 16.37 13.82
N ILE A 168 3.91 17.26 12.84
CA ILE A 168 3.89 16.89 11.42
C ILE A 168 5.32 16.80 10.88
N GLN A 169 5.67 15.66 10.30
CA GLN A 169 6.92 15.47 9.56
C GLN A 169 6.87 16.17 8.19
N TRP A 170 7.44 17.37 8.11
CA TRP A 170 7.40 18.20 6.90
C TRP A 170 8.06 17.54 5.68
N GLU A 171 9.11 16.76 5.87
CA GLU A 171 9.80 16.03 4.79
C GLU A 171 8.88 15.00 4.12
N LEU A 172 8.19 14.19 4.94
CA LEU A 172 7.23 13.20 4.44
C LEU A 172 6.01 13.87 3.81
N LEU A 173 5.53 14.97 4.38
CA LEU A 173 4.42 15.75 3.83
C LEU A 173 4.76 16.32 2.44
N ALA A 174 5.96 16.88 2.29
CA ALA A 174 6.43 17.42 1.01
C ALA A 174 6.56 16.32 -0.06
N ILE A 175 7.13 15.16 0.30
CA ILE A 175 7.23 14.01 -0.61
C ILE A 175 5.85 13.48 -0.99
N MET A 176 4.92 13.39 -0.03
CA MET A 176 3.54 12.98 -0.27
C MET A 176 2.84 13.94 -1.24
N PHE A 177 3.02 15.23 -1.07
CA PHE A 177 2.47 16.25 -1.96
C PHE A 177 3.05 16.12 -3.38
N LEU A 178 4.37 15.92 -3.51
CA LEU A 178 5.03 15.67 -4.79
C LEU A 178 4.48 14.42 -5.50
N ALA A 179 4.31 13.32 -4.76
CA ALA A 179 3.73 12.09 -5.30
C ALA A 179 2.31 12.33 -5.84
N TRP A 180 1.49 13.10 -5.12
CA TRP A 180 0.17 13.51 -5.56
C TRP A 180 0.19 14.36 -6.83
N LEU A 181 1.13 15.30 -6.95
CA LEU A 181 1.30 16.08 -8.18
C LEU A 181 1.63 15.18 -9.37
N ILE A 182 2.55 14.21 -9.19
CA ILE A 182 2.91 13.25 -10.25
C ILE A 182 1.68 12.45 -10.69
N VAL A 183 0.91 11.92 -9.74
CA VAL A 183 -0.33 11.17 -10.04
C VAL A 183 -1.33 12.07 -10.76
N TYR A 184 -1.50 13.31 -10.30
CA TYR A 184 -2.39 14.28 -10.92
C TYR A 184 -2.03 14.54 -12.38
N PHE A 185 -0.75 14.81 -12.69
CA PHE A 185 -0.29 15.01 -14.06
C PHE A 185 -0.39 13.73 -14.91
N ALA A 186 -0.16 12.56 -14.33
CA ALA A 186 -0.32 11.28 -15.03
C ALA A 186 -1.80 11.02 -15.41
N LEU A 187 -2.73 11.38 -14.53
CA LEU A 187 -4.17 11.22 -14.77
C LEU A 187 -4.78 12.33 -15.62
N TRP A 188 -4.22 13.54 -15.61
CA TRP A 188 -4.72 14.72 -16.31
C TRP A 188 -5.04 14.43 -17.79
N LYS A 189 -4.18 13.68 -18.49
CA LYS A 189 -4.36 13.35 -19.91
C LYS A 189 -5.11 12.04 -20.17
N GLY A 190 -5.24 11.17 -19.16
CA GLY A 190 -5.62 9.75 -19.34
C GLY A 190 -7.10 9.48 -19.59
N ILE A 191 -8.01 10.28 -19.02
CA ILE A 191 -9.45 9.98 -19.11
C ILE A 191 -10.06 10.41 -20.45
N THR A 192 -9.56 11.49 -21.05
CA THR A 192 -10.14 12.08 -22.27
C THR A 192 -9.73 11.36 -23.55
N GLN A 193 -8.49 10.85 -23.64
CA GLN A 193 -8.00 10.14 -24.83
C GLN A 193 -8.53 8.70 -24.94
N ALA A 194 -8.64 7.99 -23.80
CA ALA A 194 -9.17 6.62 -23.77
C ALA A 194 -10.64 6.54 -24.22
N ARG A 195 -11.45 7.57 -23.93
CA ARG A 195 -12.85 7.66 -24.37
C ARG A 195 -12.97 8.03 -25.86
N LYS A 196 -12.08 8.89 -26.37
CA LYS A 196 -12.06 9.33 -27.78
C LYS A 196 -11.71 8.19 -28.75
N VAL A 197 -10.78 7.31 -28.37
CA VAL A 197 -10.44 6.12 -29.17
C VAL A 197 -11.59 5.10 -29.19
N ARG A 198 -12.35 4.94 -28.09
CA ARG A 198 -13.51 4.03 -28.05
C ARG A 198 -14.73 4.56 -28.82
N GLY A 199 -14.99 5.88 -28.80
CA GLY A 199 -16.07 6.48 -29.56
C GLY A 199 -15.90 6.33 -31.08
N LEU A 200 -14.65 6.43 -31.58
CA LEU A 200 -14.34 6.27 -33.00
C LEU A 200 -14.49 4.82 -33.50
N PHE A 201 -14.40 3.82 -32.62
CA PHE A 201 -14.67 2.41 -32.96
C PHE A 201 -16.13 1.99 -32.70
N GLY A 202 -16.96 2.87 -32.12
CA GLY A 202 -18.39 2.61 -31.85
C GLY A 202 -19.36 3.16 -32.89
N GLU A 203 -18.91 3.99 -33.84
CA GLU A 203 -19.78 4.63 -34.84
C GLU A 203 -19.75 4.00 -36.24
N ASN A 204 -19.11 2.83 -36.44
CA ASN A 204 -19.05 2.14 -37.75
C ASN A 204 -19.53 0.67 -37.71
N GLY A 205 -20.42 0.31 -36.79
CA GLY A 205 -20.94 -1.05 -36.69
C GLY A 205 -22.44 -1.10 -36.38
N GLY A 206 -23.28 -1.02 -37.42
CA GLY A 206 -24.63 -1.59 -37.39
C GLY A 206 -25.78 -0.67 -36.98
N MET A 207 -26.09 0.35 -37.78
CA MET A 207 -27.41 0.99 -37.78
C MET A 207 -28.41 0.10 -38.55
N PHE A 208 -28.81 -1.03 -37.96
CA PHE A 208 -30.05 -1.71 -38.36
C PHE A 208 -31.21 -1.02 -37.63
N LYS A 209 -31.70 0.08 -38.20
CA LYS A 209 -33.00 0.65 -37.84
C LYS A 209 -34.08 -0.30 -38.37
N SER A 210 -34.46 -1.30 -37.58
CA SER A 210 -35.72 -2.00 -37.77
C SER A 210 -36.85 -1.11 -37.26
N LYS A 211 -37.65 -0.59 -38.21
CA LYS A 211 -38.97 -0.03 -37.97
C LYS A 211 -39.93 -1.19 -37.69
N HIS A 212 -40.55 -1.21 -36.52
CA HIS A 212 -41.88 -1.76 -36.29
C HIS A 212 -42.54 -0.82 -35.25
N ALA A 213 -43.51 -0.01 -35.70
CA ALA A 213 -44.94 -0.30 -35.72
C ALA A 213 -45.57 0.00 -34.35
#